data_AF-C3VRR2-F1
#
_entry.id   AF-C3VRR2-F1
#
_cell.length_a   1.000
_cell.length_b   1.000
_cell.length_c   1.000
_cell.angle_alpha   90.00
_cell.angle_beta   90.00
_cell.angle_gamma   90.00
#
_symmetry.space_group_name_H-M   'P 1'
#
loop_
_entity.id
_entity.type
_entity.pdbx_description
1 polymer ?
#
loop_
_entity_poly.entity_id
_entity_poly.type
_entity_poly.pdbx_seq_one_letter_code
_entity_poly.pdbx_strand_id
1 'polypeptide(L)'
;LHTHLWDDQKAFDLAAYKEHFTKPQVVEEFLRFYKYGLLPMEEIFSVYNEYHREQAVALFHLFYYAKDWDTFYKTMVWARFHVNEGMFVYAVTVAVLHRADMQGIVLPAPYEIYPYYFFNDVVISKAQRYKMQGFYRMKKADGVYSAFIPSNYTGYYVHSNPEQRVSYFMEDIGLNAYYYYFHADYPTWMGGKEYGLYKDRRGEFYLYQHQQFLARYYLERLSNDLGTIPTFSWYEPIVTGYY
;
A
#
# COMPACT_ATOMS: atom_id res chain seq x y z
N LEU A 1 1.14 -3.90 -23.11
CA LEU A 1 1.66 -4.65 -21.95
C LEU A 1 2.40 -5.92 -22.40
N HIS A 2 3.22 -5.82 -23.46
CA HIS A 2 4.17 -6.87 -23.82
C HIS A 2 5.57 -6.31 -23.63
N THR A 3 6.04 -6.40 -22.38
CA THR A 3 7.43 -6.16 -22.01
C THR A 3 8.16 -7.51 -21.99
N HIS A 4 9.49 -7.52 -21.96
CA HIS A 4 10.26 -8.76 -21.80
C HIS A 4 9.80 -9.58 -20.57
N LEU A 5 9.36 -8.89 -19.50
CA LEU A 5 8.78 -9.50 -18.30
C LEU A 5 7.56 -10.39 -18.58
N TRP A 6 6.78 -10.09 -19.63
CA TRP A 6 5.63 -10.89 -20.03
C TRP A 6 6.04 -12.22 -20.68
N ASP A 7 7.20 -12.27 -21.32
CA ASP A 7 7.72 -13.51 -21.87
C ASP A 7 8.46 -14.31 -20.79
N ASP A 8 9.20 -13.61 -19.91
CA ASP A 8 9.89 -14.21 -18.76
C ASP A 8 8.92 -14.95 -17.83
N GLN A 9 7.76 -14.36 -17.53
CA GLN A 9 6.77 -15.01 -16.66
C GLN A 9 6.21 -16.30 -17.28
N LYS A 10 6.04 -16.36 -18.60
CA LYS A 10 5.48 -17.54 -19.28
C LYS A 10 6.43 -18.73 -19.25
N ALA A 11 7.73 -18.45 -19.25
CA ALA A 11 8.76 -19.47 -19.14
C ALA A 11 8.96 -19.96 -17.70
N PHE A 12 8.37 -19.29 -16.71
CA PHE A 12 8.55 -19.60 -15.29
C PHE A 12 7.41 -20.46 -14.74
N ASP A 13 7.78 -21.61 -14.17
CA ASP A 13 6.87 -22.46 -13.41
C ASP A 13 7.22 -22.42 -11.92
N LEU A 14 6.36 -21.76 -11.13
CA LEU A 14 6.51 -21.64 -9.69
C LEU A 14 6.53 -23.02 -9.00
N ALA A 15 5.76 -24.00 -9.49
CA ALA A 15 5.68 -25.32 -8.89
C ALA A 15 6.97 -26.13 -9.07
N ALA A 16 7.71 -25.90 -10.16
CA ALA A 16 9.00 -26.51 -10.42
C ALA A 16 10.14 -25.85 -9.62
N TYR A 17 9.94 -24.63 -9.11
CA TYR A 17 10.97 -23.83 -8.43
C TYR A 17 11.04 -24.04 -6.90
N LYS A 18 10.33 -25.00 -6.33
CA LYS A 18 10.23 -25.25 -4.87
C LYS A 18 11.58 -25.35 -4.15
N GLU A 19 12.55 -26.01 -4.76
CA GLU A 19 13.89 -26.22 -4.18
C GLU A 19 14.71 -24.93 -4.08
N HIS A 20 14.26 -23.83 -4.71
CA HIS A 20 14.89 -22.52 -4.65
C HIS A 20 14.37 -21.66 -3.49
N PHE A 21 13.47 -22.18 -2.66
CA PHE A 21 12.97 -21.50 -1.45
C PHE A 21 13.57 -22.12 -0.20
N THR A 22 13.91 -21.29 0.78
CA THR A 22 14.43 -21.73 2.09
C THR A 22 13.43 -22.63 2.81
N LYS A 23 12.13 -22.38 2.61
CA LYS A 23 11.03 -23.22 3.06
C LYS A 23 10.18 -23.67 1.86
N PRO A 24 10.41 -24.86 1.29
CA PRO A 24 9.66 -25.32 0.11
C PRO A 24 8.13 -25.39 0.33
N GLN A 25 7.68 -25.55 1.58
CA GLN A 25 6.26 -25.66 1.93
C GLN A 25 5.45 -24.41 1.58
N VAL A 26 6.09 -23.23 1.56
CA VAL A 26 5.40 -21.95 1.27
C VAL A 26 4.92 -21.87 -0.17
N VAL A 27 5.59 -22.59 -1.08
CA VAL A 27 5.17 -22.72 -2.47
C VAL A 27 3.90 -23.57 -2.56
N GLU A 28 3.82 -24.65 -1.80
CA GLU A 28 2.64 -25.53 -1.79
C GLU A 28 1.43 -24.85 -1.17
N GLU A 29 1.65 -24.11 -0.07
CA GLU A 29 0.63 -23.30 0.57
C GLU A 29 0.07 -22.24 -0.38
N PHE A 30 0.95 -21.48 -1.07
CA PHE A 30 0.50 -20.47 -2.02
C PHE A 30 -0.22 -21.09 -3.22
N LEU A 31 0.32 -22.17 -3.80
CA LEU A 31 -0.31 -22.86 -4.93
C LEU A 31 -1.69 -23.43 -4.57
N ARG A 32 -1.92 -23.77 -3.30
CA ARG A 32 -3.25 -24.14 -2.80
C ARG A 32 -4.22 -22.96 -2.94
N PHE A 33 -3.87 -21.78 -2.45
CA PHE A 33 -4.70 -20.58 -2.65
C PHE A 33 -4.91 -20.27 -4.13
N TYR A 34 -3.84 -20.34 -4.93
CA TYR A 34 -3.91 -20.11 -6.37
C TYR A 34 -4.88 -21.05 -7.08
N LYS A 35 -4.90 -22.34 -6.69
CA LYS A 35 -5.82 -23.34 -7.24
C LYS A 35 -7.29 -23.10 -6.86
N TYR A 36 -7.55 -22.64 -5.63
CA TYR A 36 -8.92 -22.38 -5.15
C TYR A 36 -9.46 -21.00 -5.55
N GLY A 37 -8.58 -20.11 -6.01
CA GLY A 37 -8.91 -18.76 -6.46
C GLY A 37 -8.34 -17.71 -5.52
N LEU A 38 -7.54 -16.81 -6.08
CA LEU A 38 -7.10 -15.58 -5.40
C LEU A 38 -8.16 -14.48 -5.55
N LEU A 39 -8.00 -13.41 -4.79
CA LEU A 39 -8.63 -12.12 -5.05
C LEU A 39 -8.46 -11.78 -6.56
N PRO A 40 -9.56 -11.59 -7.30
CA PRO A 40 -9.47 -11.25 -8.72
C PRO A 40 -8.64 -9.98 -8.97
N MET A 41 -8.09 -9.87 -10.19
CA MET A 41 -7.49 -8.62 -10.66
C MET A 41 -8.53 -7.50 -10.65
N GLU A 42 -8.08 -6.25 -10.52
CA GLU A 42 -8.91 -5.04 -10.52
C GLU A 42 -9.85 -4.87 -9.30
N GLU A 43 -10.01 -5.89 -8.46
CA GLU A 43 -10.75 -5.80 -7.20
C GLU A 43 -9.96 -5.06 -6.10
N ILE A 44 -10.68 -4.46 -5.14
CA ILE A 44 -10.04 -3.71 -4.05
C ILE A 44 -9.45 -4.67 -3.02
N PHE A 45 -8.13 -4.67 -2.92
CA PHE A 45 -7.42 -5.33 -1.83
C PHE A 45 -7.53 -4.54 -0.52
N SER A 46 -7.60 -5.26 0.60
CA SER A 46 -7.54 -4.69 1.95
C SER A 46 -6.98 -5.72 2.92
N VAL A 47 -5.91 -5.39 3.61
CA VAL A 47 -5.27 -6.25 4.64
C VAL A 47 -6.17 -6.49 5.86
N TYR A 48 -7.23 -5.70 6.03
CA TYR A 48 -8.19 -5.87 7.12
C TYR A 48 -9.26 -6.92 6.80
N ASN A 49 -9.43 -7.29 5.53
CA ASN A 49 -10.22 -8.45 5.16
C ASN A 49 -9.40 -9.72 5.40
N GLU A 50 -9.98 -10.68 6.14
CA GLU A 50 -9.29 -11.91 6.55
C GLU A 50 -8.81 -12.75 5.36
N TYR A 51 -9.66 -12.96 4.35
CA TYR A 51 -9.30 -13.75 3.16
C TYR A 51 -8.19 -13.08 2.34
N HIS A 52 -8.28 -11.76 2.16
CA HIS A 52 -7.25 -10.99 1.46
C HIS A 52 -5.92 -11.07 2.21
N ARG A 53 -5.96 -10.94 3.55
CA ARG A 53 -4.79 -11.00 4.40
C ARG A 53 -4.09 -12.35 4.32
N GLU A 54 -4.83 -13.46 4.40
CA GLU A 54 -4.23 -14.81 4.28
C GLU A 54 -3.51 -15.01 2.94
N GLN A 55 -4.14 -14.61 1.84
CA GLN A 55 -3.53 -14.68 0.51
C GLN A 55 -2.29 -13.78 0.39
N ALA A 56 -2.34 -12.57 0.94
CA ALA A 56 -1.22 -11.64 0.95
C ALA A 56 -0.05 -12.15 1.81
N VAL A 57 -0.33 -12.79 2.94
CA VAL A 57 0.69 -13.41 3.80
C VAL A 57 1.35 -14.59 3.09
N ALA A 58 0.58 -15.45 2.41
CA ALA A 58 1.13 -16.53 1.61
C ALA A 58 2.03 -16.01 0.47
N LEU A 59 1.62 -14.92 -0.19
CA LEU A 59 2.44 -14.27 -1.21
C LEU A 59 3.71 -13.62 -0.62
N PHE A 60 3.60 -12.96 0.54
CA PHE A 60 4.75 -12.45 1.27
C PHE A 60 5.73 -13.58 1.61
N HIS A 61 5.25 -14.74 2.06
CA HIS A 61 6.12 -15.89 2.35
C HIS A 61 6.89 -16.35 1.12
N LEU A 62 6.27 -16.41 -0.07
CA LEU A 62 7.00 -16.69 -1.31
C LEU A 62 8.18 -15.74 -1.49
N PHE A 63 7.93 -14.43 -1.38
CA PHE A 63 8.97 -13.42 -1.54
C PHE A 63 10.02 -13.48 -0.43
N TYR A 64 9.61 -13.64 0.83
CA TYR A 64 10.52 -13.63 1.97
C TYR A 64 11.45 -14.85 1.98
N TYR A 65 10.96 -16.04 1.62
CA TYR A 65 11.75 -17.28 1.66
C TYR A 65 12.47 -17.61 0.35
N ALA A 66 12.44 -16.76 -0.68
CA ALA A 66 13.28 -16.93 -1.86
C ALA A 66 14.78 -16.89 -1.45
N LYS A 67 15.55 -17.92 -1.82
CA LYS A 67 16.96 -18.08 -1.38
C LYS A 67 17.89 -16.99 -1.90
N ASP A 68 17.61 -16.48 -3.09
CA ASP A 68 18.46 -15.53 -3.80
C ASP A 68 17.61 -14.52 -4.59
N TRP A 69 18.30 -13.50 -5.11
CA TRP A 69 17.70 -12.44 -5.92
C TRP A 69 17.01 -12.98 -7.18
N ASP A 70 17.59 -13.98 -7.85
CA ASP A 70 17.03 -14.52 -9.09
C ASP A 70 15.68 -15.20 -8.83
N THR A 71 15.58 -15.99 -7.77
CA THR A 71 14.34 -16.61 -7.31
C THR A 71 13.31 -15.56 -6.90
N PHE A 72 13.73 -14.55 -6.12
CA PHE A 72 12.86 -13.45 -5.71
C PHE A 72 12.31 -12.71 -6.93
N TYR A 73 13.19 -12.33 -7.86
CA TYR A 73 12.86 -11.59 -9.07
C TYR A 73 11.91 -12.36 -9.97
N LYS A 74 12.20 -13.63 -10.29
CA LYS A 74 11.32 -14.47 -11.12
C LYS A 74 9.95 -14.68 -10.48
N THR A 75 9.91 -14.90 -9.16
CA THR A 75 8.65 -15.03 -8.41
C THR A 75 7.85 -13.73 -8.43
N MET A 76 8.51 -12.58 -8.27
CA MET A 76 7.90 -11.25 -8.34
C MET A 76 7.35 -10.96 -9.74
N VAL A 77 8.12 -11.24 -10.79
CA VAL A 77 7.69 -11.08 -12.18
C VAL A 77 6.49 -11.96 -12.48
N TRP A 78 6.49 -13.22 -12.03
CA TRP A 78 5.34 -14.11 -12.16
C TRP A 78 4.11 -13.57 -11.42
N ALA A 79 4.27 -13.15 -10.16
CA ALA A 79 3.18 -12.65 -9.34
C ALA A 79 2.54 -11.38 -9.93
N ARG A 80 3.34 -10.50 -10.54
CA ARG A 80 2.85 -9.26 -11.18
C ARG A 80 1.74 -9.50 -12.21
N PHE A 81 1.71 -10.66 -12.85
CA PHE A 81 0.75 -11.02 -13.90
C PHE A 81 -0.35 -12.00 -13.45
N HIS A 82 -0.22 -12.62 -12.27
CA HIS A 82 -1.15 -13.67 -11.80
C HIS A 82 -1.87 -13.31 -10.50
N VAL A 83 -1.51 -12.20 -9.85
CA VAL A 83 -2.02 -11.78 -8.55
C VAL A 83 -2.57 -10.36 -8.64
N ASN A 84 -3.69 -10.09 -7.96
CA ASN A 84 -4.26 -8.75 -7.75
C ASN A 84 -3.19 -7.69 -7.45
N GLU A 85 -3.33 -6.52 -8.09
CA GLU A 85 -2.35 -5.44 -8.10
C GLU A 85 -2.13 -4.83 -6.71
N GLY A 86 -3.20 -4.71 -5.92
CA GLY A 86 -3.19 -4.27 -4.54
C GLY A 86 -2.37 -5.21 -3.65
N MET A 87 -2.71 -6.50 -3.73
CA MET A 87 -2.07 -7.55 -2.96
C MET A 87 -0.58 -7.73 -3.34
N PHE A 88 -0.27 -7.63 -4.64
CA PHE A 88 1.09 -7.75 -5.15
C PHE A 88 2.01 -6.68 -4.58
N VAL A 89 1.68 -5.39 -4.72
CA VAL A 89 2.54 -4.30 -4.20
C VAL A 89 2.63 -4.39 -2.69
N TYR A 90 1.54 -4.68 -1.98
CA TYR A 90 1.58 -4.86 -0.54
C TYR A 90 2.61 -5.91 -0.13
N ALA A 91 2.53 -7.10 -0.70
CA ALA A 91 3.44 -8.20 -0.39
C ALA A 91 4.89 -7.89 -0.78
N VAL A 92 5.13 -7.24 -1.93
CA VAL A 92 6.47 -6.82 -2.36
C VAL A 92 7.06 -5.76 -1.41
N THR A 93 6.29 -4.73 -1.07
CA THR A 93 6.74 -3.66 -0.15
C THR A 93 7.15 -4.25 1.19
N VAL A 94 6.31 -5.10 1.79
CA VAL A 94 6.62 -5.75 3.06
C VAL A 94 7.84 -6.69 2.90
N ALA A 95 7.93 -7.46 1.82
CA ALA A 95 9.07 -8.34 1.59
C ALA A 95 10.40 -7.57 1.48
N VAL A 96 10.43 -6.46 0.74
CA VAL A 96 11.63 -5.62 0.58
C VAL A 96 12.07 -5.01 1.92
N LEU A 97 11.13 -4.57 2.75
CA LEU A 97 11.44 -3.99 4.07
C LEU A 97 12.01 -5.02 5.06
N HIS A 98 11.60 -6.29 4.96
CA HIS A 98 11.98 -7.32 5.93
C HIS A 98 13.10 -8.24 5.47
N ARG A 99 13.46 -8.25 4.18
CA ARG A 99 14.56 -9.07 3.66
C ARG A 99 15.93 -8.43 3.90
N ALA A 100 16.84 -9.18 4.50
CA ALA A 100 18.19 -8.69 4.83
C ALA A 100 19.02 -8.30 3.58
N ASP A 101 18.86 -9.01 2.46
CA ASP A 101 19.55 -8.74 1.20
C ASP A 101 18.98 -7.52 0.44
N MET A 102 17.82 -7.01 0.86
CA MET A 102 17.14 -5.86 0.26
C MET A 102 17.32 -4.56 1.06
N GLN A 103 18.10 -4.60 2.15
CA GLN A 103 18.38 -3.42 2.97
C GLN A 103 19.04 -2.31 2.14
N GLY A 104 18.49 -1.11 2.22
CA GLY A 104 18.96 0.07 1.48
C GLY A 104 18.35 0.24 0.09
N ILE A 105 17.51 -0.69 -0.38
CA ILE A 105 16.70 -0.46 -1.58
C ILE A 105 15.69 0.65 -1.31
N VAL A 106 15.64 1.63 -2.21
CA VAL A 106 14.67 2.72 -2.16
C VAL A 106 13.42 2.29 -2.93
N LEU A 107 12.30 2.20 -2.21
CA LEU A 107 10.99 1.97 -2.83
C LEU A 107 10.40 3.30 -3.32
N PRO A 108 9.66 3.29 -4.45
CA PRO A 108 8.87 4.45 -4.84
C PRO A 108 7.81 4.75 -3.78
N ALA A 109 7.40 6.01 -3.71
CA ALA A 109 6.45 6.41 -2.68
C ALA A 109 5.05 5.83 -2.97
N PRO A 110 4.22 5.52 -1.95
CA PRO A 110 2.92 4.90 -2.17
C PRO A 110 1.98 5.75 -3.03
N TYR A 111 2.10 7.08 -2.96
CA TYR A 111 1.33 8.01 -3.79
C TYR A 111 1.76 8.04 -5.27
N GLU A 112 2.94 7.52 -5.62
CA GLU A 112 3.38 7.33 -7.01
C GLU A 112 2.85 6.01 -7.58
N ILE A 113 2.67 5.00 -6.73
CA ILE A 113 2.14 3.68 -7.12
C ILE A 113 0.61 3.70 -7.16
N TYR A 114 -0.02 4.31 -6.16
CA TYR A 114 -1.46 4.32 -5.93
C TYR A 114 -2.05 5.73 -5.84
N PRO A 115 -1.95 6.55 -6.90
CA PRO A 115 -2.41 7.94 -6.85
C PRO A 115 -3.90 8.08 -6.48
N TYR A 116 -4.72 7.07 -6.78
CA TYR A 116 -6.14 7.05 -6.46
C TYR A 116 -6.48 6.97 -4.96
N TYR A 117 -5.53 6.62 -4.09
CA TYR A 117 -5.72 6.71 -2.63
C TYR A 117 -5.27 8.05 -2.03
N PHE A 118 -4.58 8.88 -2.81
CA PHE A 118 -3.95 10.12 -2.31
C PHE A 118 -4.52 11.38 -2.96
N PHE A 119 -5.20 11.26 -4.10
CA PHE A 119 -5.81 12.37 -4.81
C PHE A 119 -7.31 12.15 -4.99
N ASN A 120 -8.07 13.23 -4.87
CA ASN A 120 -9.52 13.20 -5.09
C ASN A 120 -9.91 12.87 -6.55
N ASP A 121 -11.17 12.50 -6.71
CA ASP A 121 -11.79 12.12 -7.98
C ASP A 121 -11.65 13.21 -9.05
N VAL A 122 -11.66 14.49 -8.67
CA VAL A 122 -11.50 15.63 -9.59
C VAL A 122 -10.15 15.56 -10.31
N VAL A 123 -9.06 15.30 -9.58
CA VAL A 123 -7.71 15.20 -10.16
C VAL A 123 -7.60 13.95 -11.04
N ILE A 124 -8.05 12.79 -10.53
CA ILE A 124 -8.00 11.52 -11.26
C ILE A 124 -8.82 11.60 -12.55
N SER A 125 -10.03 12.16 -12.50
CA SER A 125 -10.89 12.35 -13.67
C SER A 125 -10.27 13.29 -14.70
N LYS A 126 -9.60 14.37 -14.26
CA LYS A 126 -8.87 15.27 -15.17
C LYS A 126 -7.72 14.55 -15.86
N ALA A 127 -6.94 13.77 -15.12
CA ALA A 127 -5.84 12.97 -15.68
C ALA A 127 -6.34 11.97 -16.74
N GLN A 128 -7.44 11.27 -16.46
CA GLN A 128 -8.08 10.37 -17.42
C GLN A 128 -8.56 11.12 -18.67
N ARG A 129 -9.18 12.31 -18.53
CA ARG A 129 -9.60 13.13 -19.68
C ARG A 129 -8.44 13.55 -20.57
N TYR A 130 -7.31 13.99 -19.99
CA TYR A 130 -6.09 14.29 -20.76
C TYR A 130 -5.64 13.09 -21.60
N LYS A 131 -5.66 11.89 -20.99
CA LYS A 131 -5.30 10.65 -21.68
C LYS A 131 -6.28 10.30 -22.82
N MET A 132 -7.59 10.40 -22.58
CA MET A 132 -8.63 10.11 -23.58
C MET A 132 -8.59 11.07 -24.78
N GLN A 133 -8.24 12.34 -24.55
CA GLN A 133 -8.09 13.35 -25.61
C GLN A 133 -6.76 13.23 -26.38
N GLY A 134 -5.93 12.23 -26.05
CA GLY A 134 -4.62 12.06 -26.67
C GLY A 134 -3.64 13.21 -26.37
N PHE A 135 -3.79 13.87 -25.21
CA PHE A 135 -2.98 15.02 -24.80
C PHE A 135 -2.99 16.17 -25.83
N TYR A 136 -4.18 16.53 -26.32
CA TYR A 136 -4.39 17.57 -27.31
C TYR A 136 -3.62 18.86 -26.96
N ARG A 137 -2.86 19.38 -27.94
CA ARG A 137 -1.98 20.57 -27.84
C ARG A 137 -0.80 20.47 -26.86
N MET A 138 -0.51 19.28 -26.33
CA MET A 138 0.68 19.07 -25.52
C MET A 138 1.83 18.55 -26.37
N LYS A 139 3.04 19.02 -26.10
CA LYS A 139 4.27 18.48 -26.70
C LYS A 139 4.84 17.40 -25.79
N LYS A 140 5.43 16.37 -26.40
CA LYS A 140 6.22 15.39 -25.66
C LYS A 140 7.57 16.01 -25.30
N ALA A 141 8.01 15.81 -24.07
CA ALA A 141 9.40 15.96 -23.66
C ALA A 141 9.95 14.54 -23.47
N ASP A 142 11.07 14.21 -24.12
CA ASP A 142 11.71 12.89 -24.05
C ASP A 142 10.76 11.70 -24.30
N GLY A 143 9.83 11.88 -25.26
CA GLY A 143 8.85 10.85 -25.62
C GLY A 143 7.64 10.73 -24.67
N VAL A 144 7.61 11.50 -23.57
CA VAL A 144 6.57 11.47 -22.53
C VAL A 144 5.72 12.75 -22.56
N TYR A 145 4.41 12.60 -22.38
CA TYR A 145 3.52 13.74 -22.14
C TYR A 145 3.53 14.09 -20.65
N SER A 146 3.82 15.33 -20.30
CA SER A 146 3.80 15.83 -18.92
C SER A 146 2.68 16.86 -18.75
N ALA A 147 1.71 16.58 -17.88
CA ALA A 147 0.62 17.47 -17.53
C ALA A 147 0.74 17.90 -16.08
N PHE A 148 0.49 19.18 -15.79
CA PHE A 148 0.37 19.69 -14.43
C PHE A 148 -1.11 19.87 -14.08
N ILE A 149 -1.56 19.22 -13.01
CA ILE A 149 -2.94 19.31 -12.54
C ILE A 149 -2.92 19.88 -11.12
N PRO A 150 -3.37 21.13 -10.91
CA PRO A 150 -3.55 21.67 -9.57
C PRO A 150 -4.57 20.83 -8.80
N SER A 151 -4.22 20.45 -7.56
CA SER A 151 -5.07 19.72 -6.64
C SER A 151 -5.38 20.58 -5.43
N ASN A 152 -6.66 20.74 -5.12
CA ASN A 152 -7.10 21.32 -3.85
C ASN A 152 -7.49 20.18 -2.90
N TYR A 153 -7.30 20.41 -1.61
CA TYR A 153 -7.84 19.54 -0.56
C TYR A 153 -9.37 19.54 -0.56
N THR A 154 -9.95 18.51 0.04
CA THR A 154 -11.40 18.40 0.21
C THR A 154 -11.92 19.54 1.09
N GLY A 155 -13.16 19.97 0.86
CA GLY A 155 -13.76 21.09 1.58
C GLY A 155 -13.30 22.49 1.12
N TYR A 156 -12.45 22.61 0.10
CA TYR A 156 -11.98 23.92 -0.38
C TYR A 156 -13.11 24.86 -0.86
N TYR A 157 -14.24 24.31 -1.33
CA TYR A 157 -15.35 25.08 -1.89
C TYR A 157 -16.55 25.19 -0.94
N VAL A 158 -16.83 24.15 -0.15
CA VAL A 158 -17.91 24.11 0.86
C VAL A 158 -17.44 23.27 2.04
N HIS A 159 -17.56 23.84 3.25
CA HIS A 159 -17.29 23.12 4.48
C HIS A 159 -18.55 22.42 4.99
N SER A 160 -18.56 21.08 4.96
CA SER A 160 -19.65 20.24 5.48
C SER A 160 -19.58 20.07 7.00
N ASN A 161 -18.38 20.16 7.58
CA ASN A 161 -18.16 20.08 9.02
C ASN A 161 -16.91 20.89 9.44
N PRO A 162 -16.74 21.23 10.73
CA PRO A 162 -15.57 21.97 11.22
C PRO A 162 -14.23 21.24 11.00
N GLU A 163 -14.22 19.91 10.99
CA GLU A 163 -13.00 19.09 10.86
C GLU A 163 -12.30 19.29 9.52
N GLN A 164 -13.02 19.75 8.49
CA GLN A 164 -12.41 20.10 7.19
C GLN A 164 -11.43 21.28 7.25
N ARG A 165 -11.37 22.05 8.34
CA ARG A 165 -10.32 23.08 8.53
C ARG A 165 -8.92 22.49 8.55
N VAL A 166 -8.77 21.22 8.97
CA VAL A 166 -7.48 20.51 9.02
C VAL A 166 -7.30 19.51 7.88
N SER A 167 -8.10 19.60 6.81
CA SER A 167 -7.97 18.74 5.62
C SER A 167 -6.57 18.79 5.00
N TYR A 168 -5.91 19.95 4.98
CA TYR A 168 -4.54 20.07 4.47
C TYR A 168 -3.54 19.17 5.21
N PHE A 169 -3.80 18.87 6.48
CA PHE A 169 -2.98 17.98 7.30
C PHE A 169 -3.44 16.53 7.12
N MET A 170 -4.75 16.27 7.24
CA MET A 170 -5.31 14.92 7.19
C MET A 170 -5.23 14.26 5.80
N GLU A 171 -5.24 15.05 4.73
CA GLU A 171 -5.12 14.60 3.33
C GLU A 171 -3.69 14.80 2.79
N ASP A 172 -2.73 15.21 3.62
CA ASP A 172 -1.34 15.33 3.20
C ASP A 172 -0.79 13.96 2.75
N ILE A 173 -0.16 13.94 1.58
CA ILE A 173 0.34 12.71 0.98
C ILE A 173 1.49 12.11 1.80
N GLY A 174 2.29 12.95 2.46
CA GLY A 174 3.39 12.55 3.31
C GLY A 174 2.91 11.91 4.61
N LEU A 175 1.93 12.52 5.26
CA LEU A 175 1.32 11.97 6.49
C LEU A 175 0.65 10.61 6.22
N ASN A 176 -0.12 10.50 5.14
CA ASN A 176 -0.77 9.24 4.78
C ASN A 176 0.24 8.17 4.36
N ALA A 177 1.29 8.53 3.63
CA ALA A 177 2.38 7.61 3.29
C ALA A 177 3.15 7.17 4.54
N TYR A 178 3.36 8.06 5.51
CA TYR A 178 4.02 7.73 6.76
C TYR A 178 3.25 6.65 7.54
N TYR A 179 1.91 6.74 7.62
CA TYR A 179 1.10 5.70 8.26
C TYR A 179 1.14 4.37 7.49
N TYR A 180 1.19 4.41 6.16
CA TYR A 180 1.40 3.23 5.33
C TYR A 180 2.74 2.54 5.64
N TYR A 181 3.83 3.30 5.73
CA TYR A 181 5.15 2.74 6.06
C TYR A 181 5.21 2.20 7.49
N PHE A 182 4.62 2.90 8.47
CA PHE A 182 4.49 2.38 9.83
C PHE A 182 3.80 1.01 9.86
N HIS A 183 2.72 0.83 9.09
CA HIS A 183 2.07 -0.47 8.94
C HIS A 183 2.96 -1.49 8.22
N ALA A 184 3.68 -1.11 7.16
CA ALA A 184 4.52 -2.03 6.40
C ALA A 184 5.76 -2.52 7.18
N ASP A 185 6.31 -1.66 8.06
CA ASP A 185 7.39 -2.00 8.99
C ASP A 185 6.91 -2.92 10.12
N TYR A 186 5.70 -2.68 10.65
CA TYR A 186 5.13 -3.51 11.72
C TYR A 186 3.75 -4.11 11.38
N PRO A 187 3.61 -4.96 10.34
CA PRO A 187 2.32 -5.48 9.92
C PRO A 187 1.67 -6.27 11.04
N THR A 188 0.38 -6.02 11.31
CA THR A 188 -0.32 -6.59 12.47
C THR A 188 -0.33 -8.12 12.52
N TRP A 189 -0.19 -8.78 11.37
CA TRP A 189 -0.13 -10.24 11.22
C TRP A 189 1.28 -10.84 11.32
N MET A 190 2.34 -10.03 11.21
CA MET A 190 3.73 -10.50 11.25
C MET A 190 4.23 -10.57 12.69
N GLY A 191 5.01 -11.59 13.07
CA GLY A 191 5.61 -11.63 14.41
C GLY A 191 6.46 -12.87 14.69
N GLY A 192 7.17 -12.85 15.82
CA GLY A 192 8.00 -13.98 16.26
C GLY A 192 9.48 -13.82 15.96
N LYS A 193 10.27 -14.85 16.34
CA LYS A 193 11.74 -14.84 16.20
C LYS A 193 12.19 -14.82 14.74
N GLU A 194 11.38 -15.41 13.87
CA GLU A 194 11.61 -15.54 12.44
C GLU A 194 11.82 -14.20 11.72
N TYR A 195 11.08 -13.17 12.15
CA TYR A 195 11.12 -11.83 11.56
C TYR A 195 11.90 -10.84 12.44
N GLY A 196 12.64 -11.33 13.45
CA GLY A 196 13.35 -10.45 14.40
C GLY A 196 12.44 -9.68 15.37
N LEU A 197 11.12 -9.91 15.36
CA LEU A 197 10.13 -9.17 16.15
C LEU A 197 9.84 -9.80 17.54
N TYR A 198 10.67 -10.74 18.00
CA TYR A 198 10.50 -11.38 19.31
C TYR A 198 11.11 -10.52 20.42
N LYS A 199 10.29 -10.13 21.40
CA LYS A 199 10.67 -9.21 22.51
C LYS A 199 11.12 -7.82 22.03
N ASP A 200 10.70 -7.40 20.84
CA ASP A 200 11.06 -6.11 20.23
C ASP A 200 10.27 -4.90 20.78
N ARG A 201 9.86 -4.92 22.07
CA ARG A 201 9.07 -3.84 22.71
C ARG A 201 7.86 -3.35 21.88
N ARG A 202 7.29 -4.23 21.05
CA ARG A 202 6.31 -3.86 20.01
C ARG A 202 5.07 -3.14 20.54
N GLY A 203 4.58 -3.55 21.71
CA GLY A 203 3.45 -2.88 22.35
C GLY A 203 3.76 -1.46 22.82
N GLU A 204 4.99 -1.22 23.28
CA GLU A 204 5.46 0.13 23.62
C GLU A 204 5.59 0.99 22.36
N PHE A 205 6.18 0.46 21.29
CA PHE A 205 6.30 1.18 20.02
C PHE A 205 4.93 1.54 19.43
N TYR A 206 3.98 0.60 19.47
CA TYR A 206 2.59 0.85 19.07
C TYR A 206 1.98 2.02 19.84
N LEU A 207 2.04 2.00 21.18
CA LEU A 207 1.47 3.06 22.01
C LEU A 207 2.16 4.41 21.75
N TYR A 208 3.50 4.40 21.68
CA TYR A 208 4.29 5.59 21.41
C TYR A 208 3.89 6.23 20.08
N GLN A 209 3.85 5.46 18.99
CA GLN A 209 3.56 5.98 17.67
C GLN A 209 2.16 6.61 17.58
N HIS A 210 1.14 5.94 18.14
CA HIS A 210 -0.23 6.47 18.14
C HIS A 210 -0.37 7.68 19.06
N GLN A 211 0.29 7.68 20.22
CA GLN A 211 0.31 8.85 21.09
C GLN A 211 0.96 10.06 20.40
N GLN A 212 2.07 9.87 19.69
CA GLN A 212 2.73 10.93 18.93
C GLN A 212 1.86 11.44 17.77
N PHE A 213 1.18 10.55 17.03
CA PHE A 213 0.22 10.96 16.00
C PHE A 213 -0.91 11.80 16.57
N LEU A 214 -1.54 11.35 17.65
CA LEU A 214 -2.65 12.08 18.28
C LEU A 214 -2.19 13.42 18.85
N ALA A 215 -0.99 13.49 19.45
CA ALA A 215 -0.42 14.74 19.91
C ALA A 215 -0.17 15.72 18.75
N ARG A 216 0.41 15.23 17.64
CA ARG A 216 0.68 16.04 16.45
C ARG A 216 -0.61 16.56 15.81
N TYR A 217 -1.62 15.69 15.69
CA TYR A 217 -2.95 16.04 15.20
C TYR A 217 -3.64 17.08 16.12
N TYR A 218 -3.54 16.89 17.43
CA TYR A 218 -4.11 17.83 18.41
C TYR A 218 -3.50 19.23 18.29
N LEU A 219 -2.21 19.37 17.98
CA LEU A 219 -1.60 20.69 17.71
C LEU A 219 -2.21 21.40 16.49
N GLU A 220 -2.56 20.66 15.43
CA GLU A 220 -3.27 21.23 14.27
C GLU A 220 -4.68 21.69 14.65
N ARG A 221 -5.37 20.90 15.47
CA ARG A 221 -6.69 21.28 15.99
C ARG A 221 -6.64 22.58 16.78
N LEU A 222 -5.65 22.73 17.66
CA LEU A 222 -5.47 23.95 18.45
C LEU A 222 -5.22 25.18 17.56
N SER A 223 -4.44 25.01 16.48
CA SER A 223 -4.13 26.08 15.54
C SER A 223 -5.34 26.49 14.67
N ASN A 224 -6.38 25.66 14.62
CA ASN A 224 -7.59 25.86 13.82
C ASN A 224 -8.87 26.04 14.67
N ASP A 225 -8.71 26.31 15.97
CA ASP A 225 -9.79 26.49 16.95
C ASP A 225 -10.78 25.31 17.03
N LEU A 226 -10.30 24.08 16.85
CA LEU A 226 -11.11 22.85 16.91
C LEU A 226 -11.12 22.19 18.30
N GLY A 227 -10.33 22.69 19.25
CA GLY A 227 -10.28 22.18 20.62
C GLY A 227 -9.80 20.73 20.73
N THR A 228 -10.23 20.03 21.78
CA THR A 228 -9.87 18.63 22.06
C THR A 228 -10.47 17.66 21.04
N ILE A 229 -9.83 16.51 20.85
CA ILE A 229 -10.35 15.43 20.01
C ILE A 229 -11.66 14.93 20.65
N PRO A 230 -12.80 14.92 19.92
CA PRO A 230 -14.08 14.48 20.46
C PRO A 230 -14.06 13.00 20.89
N THR A 231 -14.74 12.69 21.98
CA THR A 231 -15.05 11.30 22.37
C THR A 231 -16.31 10.81 21.65
N PHE A 232 -16.48 9.49 21.55
CA PHE A 232 -17.68 8.89 20.97
C PHE A 232 -18.17 7.70 21.80
N SER A 233 -19.41 7.28 21.55
CA SER A 233 -20.04 6.10 22.14
C SER A 233 -20.60 5.21 21.03
N TRP A 234 -20.51 3.90 21.19
CA TRP A 234 -21.13 2.94 20.28
C TRP A 234 -22.67 2.92 20.35
N TYR A 235 -23.24 3.53 21.39
CA TYR A 235 -24.69 3.58 21.62
C TYR A 235 -25.32 4.91 21.19
N GLU A 236 -24.51 5.86 20.73
CA GLU A 236 -24.96 7.19 20.30
C GLU A 236 -24.56 7.46 18.84
N PRO A 237 -25.30 8.31 18.12
CA PRO A 237 -24.92 8.72 16.78
C PRO A 237 -23.56 9.44 16.76
N ILE A 238 -22.72 9.08 15.79
CA ILE A 238 -21.46 9.79 15.54
C ILE A 238 -21.78 11.14 14.90
N VAL A 239 -21.41 12.23 15.58
CA VAL A 239 -21.73 13.60 15.16
C VAL A 239 -20.95 14.02 13.91
N THR A 240 -19.70 13.60 13.79
CA THR A 240 -18.80 14.01 12.70
C THR A 240 -18.72 12.91 11.63
N GLY A 241 -19.29 13.16 10.46
CA GLY A 241 -19.14 12.30 9.29
C GLY A 241 -17.91 12.62 8.42
N TYR A 242 -17.60 11.74 7.47
CA TYR A 242 -16.55 11.91 6.45
C TYR A 242 -17.11 11.51 5.08
N TYR A 243 -16.82 12.31 4.05
CA TYR A 243 -17.30 12.15 2.68
C TYR A 243 -16.16 12.39 1.70
#